data_AF-Q7VMQ2-F1
#
_entry.id   AF-Q7VMQ2-F1
#
_cell.length_a   1.000
_cell.length_b   1.000
_cell.length_c   1.000
_cell.angle_alpha   90.00
_cell.angle_beta   90.00
_cell.angle_gamma   90.00
#
_symmetry.space_group_name_H-M   'P 1'
#
loop_
_entity.id
_entity.type
_entity.pdbx_description
1 polymer ?
#
loop_
_entity_poly.entity_id
_entity_poly.type
_entity_poly.pdbx_seq_one_letter_code
_entity_poly.pdbx_strand_id
1 'polypeptide(L)'
;MNMVSQGVKGGEYRSPQKNYTQLTFKNVDAIGHPQGAISQMLNSTGYYCQSQTTPFVPYFLSSLDFFAWRQAIPEMFYPEALVPGMREIRGNGETWGNIFPRSGAVTQVDDYKASAVSVHRVADFLTRMAQPHIYLPTAKQEQGQNGHWYPDPVQEGEVGNHKWQQLHPQLSQSCSIFPDTPPAQLSENGSYAWALWRPYKCCKRRGQTFLYSVDWSN
;
A
#
# COMPACT_ATOMS: atom_id res chain seq x y z
N MET A 1 0.00 -3.03 33.05
CA MET A 1 -0.90 -2.04 32.44
C MET A 1 -0.62 -2.02 30.94
N ASN A 2 -1.37 -2.81 30.16
CA ASN A 2 -1.21 -2.86 28.70
C ASN A 2 -2.02 -1.71 28.08
N MET A 3 -1.36 -0.60 27.78
CA MET A 3 -1.88 0.48 26.94
C MET A 3 -1.35 0.35 25.51
N VAL A 4 -1.57 -0.81 24.89
CA VAL A 4 -1.43 -0.94 23.43
C VAL A 4 -2.85 -0.87 22.88
N SER A 5 -3.09 0.17 22.08
CA SER A 5 -4.33 0.42 21.33
C SER A 5 -5.00 -0.89 20.91
N GLN A 6 -6.17 -1.19 21.48
CA GLN A 6 -7.05 -2.18 20.86
C GLN A 6 -7.49 -1.53 19.56
N GLY A 7 -6.86 -1.94 18.44
CA GLY A 7 -7.14 -1.41 17.12
C GLY A 7 -8.65 -1.27 16.90
N VAL A 8 -9.06 -0.16 16.28
CA VAL A 8 -10.47 0.10 15.98
C VAL A 8 -10.98 -1.06 15.14
N LYS A 9 -11.83 -1.91 15.72
CA LYS A 9 -12.46 -3.03 15.00
C LYS A 9 -13.20 -2.44 13.81
N GLY A 10 -12.73 -2.75 12.59
CA GLY A 10 -13.46 -2.43 11.38
C GLY A 10 -14.82 -3.09 11.45
N GLY A 11 -15.89 -2.31 11.34
CA GLY A 11 -17.24 -2.84 11.46
C GLY A 11 -17.51 -3.88 10.38
N GLU A 12 -17.81 -5.11 10.77
CA GLU A 12 -18.26 -6.16 9.86
C GLU A 12 -19.74 -5.89 9.52
N TYR A 13 -20.06 -5.65 8.25
CA TYR A 13 -21.45 -5.56 7.83
C TYR A 13 -21.99 -6.98 7.60
N ARG A 14 -22.71 -7.52 8.59
CA ARG A 14 -23.48 -8.75 8.42
C ARG A 14 -24.92 -8.40 8.05
N SER A 15 -25.37 -8.83 6.87
CA SER A 15 -26.75 -8.67 6.43
C SER A 15 -27.69 -9.44 7.38
N PRO A 16 -28.76 -8.82 7.91
CA PRO A 16 -29.70 -9.50 8.82
C PRO A 16 -30.40 -10.72 8.22
N GLN A 17 -30.40 -10.87 6.89
CA GLN A 17 -31.17 -11.91 6.17
C GLN A 17 -30.31 -12.95 5.43
N LYS A 18 -28.98 -12.81 5.41
CA LYS A 18 -28.09 -13.79 4.75
C LYS A 18 -26.86 -14.07 5.61
N ASN A 19 -26.60 -15.35 5.87
CA ASN A 19 -25.37 -15.85 6.50
C ASN A 19 -24.10 -15.61 5.65
N TYR A 20 -24.23 -14.94 4.49
CA TYR A 20 -23.14 -14.57 3.61
C TYR A 20 -23.28 -13.10 3.19
N THR A 21 -22.21 -12.34 3.41
CA THR A 21 -22.07 -10.97 2.93
C THR A 21 -20.87 -10.92 2.01
N GLN A 22 -21.08 -10.41 0.80
CA GLN A 22 -19.98 -10.20 -0.15
C GLN A 22 -19.24 -8.89 0.11
N LEU A 23 -19.79 -8.02 0.98
CA LEU A 23 -19.22 -6.72 1.30
C LEU A 23 -18.51 -6.78 2.65
N THR A 24 -17.20 -6.61 2.61
CA THR A 24 -16.32 -6.60 3.78
C THR A 24 -15.75 -5.21 3.95
N PHE A 25 -15.72 -4.69 5.18
CA PHE A 25 -15.11 -3.39 5.47
C PHE A 25 -13.81 -3.59 6.26
N LYS A 26 -12.73 -2.93 5.82
CA LYS A 26 -11.41 -2.99 6.46
C LYS A 26 -10.93 -1.61 6.90
N ASN A 27 -10.43 -1.56 8.12
CA ASN A 27 -9.58 -0.47 8.57
C ASN A 27 -8.14 -0.80 8.16
N VAL A 28 -7.42 0.22 7.72
CA VAL A 28 -6.02 0.11 7.29
C VAL A 28 -5.24 1.26 7.87
N ASP A 29 -4.08 0.93 8.41
CA ASP A 29 -3.10 1.88 8.93
C ASP A 29 -1.77 1.64 8.20
N ALA A 30 -1.15 2.72 7.74
CA ALA A 30 0.14 2.68 7.06
C ALA A 30 1.20 3.38 7.90
N ILE A 31 2.25 2.64 8.26
CA ILE A 31 3.31 3.10 9.15
C ILE A 31 4.65 2.94 8.44
N GLY A 32 5.53 3.91 8.61
CA GLY A 32 6.88 3.87 8.05
C GLY A 32 7.67 2.66 8.53
N HIS A 33 8.22 1.91 7.57
CA HIS A 33 8.89 0.65 7.86
C HIS A 33 10.17 0.85 8.70
N PRO A 34 10.43 0.02 9.73
CA PRO A 34 11.60 0.17 10.61
C PRO A 34 12.95 0.12 9.88
N GLN A 35 13.05 -0.63 8.76
CA GLN A 35 14.27 -0.65 7.94
C GLN A 35 14.64 0.74 7.37
N GLY A 36 13.70 1.70 7.33
CA GLY A 36 14.01 3.08 6.98
C GLY A 36 15.12 3.68 7.86
N ALA A 37 15.29 3.21 9.11
CA ALA A 37 16.35 3.67 10.00
C ALA A 37 17.74 3.26 9.49
N ILE A 38 17.84 2.03 8.95
CA ILE A 38 19.07 1.51 8.35
C ILE A 38 19.39 2.30 7.08
N SER A 39 18.39 2.58 6.25
CA SER A 39 18.53 3.44 5.07
C SER A 39 19.05 4.84 5.44
N GLN A 40 18.50 5.46 6.48
CA GLN A 40 18.94 6.78 6.95
C GLN A 40 20.39 6.76 7.48
N MET A 41 20.76 5.73 8.24
CA MET A 41 22.12 5.57 8.77
C MET A 41 23.16 5.33 7.67
N LEU A 42 22.81 4.58 6.62
CA LEU A 42 23.73 4.17 5.55
C LEU A 42 23.65 5.01 4.28
N ASN A 43 22.80 6.04 4.23
CA ASN A 43 22.60 6.89 3.05
C ASN A 43 23.91 7.51 2.53
N SER A 44 24.83 7.87 3.44
CA SER A 44 26.14 8.46 3.10
C SER A 44 27.13 7.48 2.48
N THR A 45 26.90 6.18 2.61
CA THR A 45 27.81 5.14 2.09
C THR A 45 27.73 4.99 0.57
N GLY A 46 26.58 5.36 0.00
CA GLY A 46 26.26 5.17 -1.42
C GLY A 46 25.84 3.74 -1.80
N TYR A 47 25.68 2.86 -0.81
CA TYR A 47 25.17 1.49 -1.01
C TYR A 47 23.69 1.33 -0.67
N TYR A 48 23.06 2.36 -0.10
CA TYR A 48 21.65 2.36 0.27
C TYR A 48 21.01 3.66 -0.15
N CYS A 49 19.82 3.55 -0.76
CA CYS A 49 19.04 4.72 -1.14
C CYS A 49 18.24 5.24 0.05
N GLN A 50 18.09 6.56 0.10
CA GLN A 50 17.23 7.20 1.09
C GLN A 50 15.76 6.84 0.85
N SER A 51 15.11 6.29 1.87
CA SER A 51 13.67 6.02 1.86
C SER A 51 12.84 7.31 1.74
N GLN A 52 11.67 7.22 1.11
CA GLN A 52 10.64 8.28 1.17
C GLN A 52 9.88 8.28 2.50
N THR A 53 10.03 7.25 3.33
CA THR A 53 9.36 7.11 4.61
C THR A 53 10.30 7.24 5.80
N THR A 54 9.80 7.82 6.89
CA THR A 54 10.46 7.90 8.19
C THR A 54 9.97 6.73 9.05
N PRO A 55 10.86 5.96 9.71
CA PRO A 55 10.48 4.83 10.55
C PRO A 55 9.44 5.19 11.60
N PHE A 56 8.44 4.32 11.78
CA PHE A 56 7.38 4.41 12.79
C PHE A 56 6.45 5.63 12.68
N VAL A 57 6.59 6.47 11.66
CA VAL A 57 5.65 7.56 11.41
C VAL A 57 4.35 7.00 10.80
N PRO A 58 3.16 7.32 11.33
CA PRO A 58 1.89 6.93 10.73
C PRO A 58 1.58 7.85 9.53
N TYR A 59 1.64 7.29 8.32
CA TYR A 59 1.35 8.01 7.07
C TYR A 59 -0.14 8.05 6.75
N PHE A 60 -0.89 7.05 7.19
CA PHE A 60 -2.34 6.99 7.03
C PHE A 60 -2.96 6.19 8.18
N LEU A 61 -4.08 6.69 8.69
CA LEU A 61 -4.91 6.02 9.68
C LEU A 61 -6.36 6.11 9.21
N SER A 62 -6.89 4.99 8.73
CA SER A 62 -8.28 4.89 8.20
C SER A 62 -9.35 5.45 9.14
N SER A 63 -9.12 5.36 10.46
CA SER A 63 -10.06 5.83 11.48
C SER A 63 -10.23 7.36 11.48
N LEU A 64 -9.27 8.11 10.95
CA LEU A 64 -9.33 9.57 10.86
C LEU A 64 -9.96 10.06 9.55
N ASP A 65 -10.01 9.21 8.53
CA ASP A 65 -10.45 9.56 7.18
C ASP A 65 -11.92 9.18 6.93
N PHE A 66 -12.83 9.91 7.56
CA PHE A 66 -14.25 9.56 7.52
C PHE A 66 -14.86 9.64 6.10
N PHE A 67 -14.61 10.71 5.35
CA PHE A 67 -15.31 10.89 4.07
C PHE A 67 -14.79 9.95 2.99
N ALA A 68 -13.49 9.94 2.74
CA ALA A 68 -12.95 9.19 1.62
C ALA A 68 -12.79 7.71 1.96
N TRP A 69 -12.31 7.36 3.16
CA TRP A 69 -12.15 5.96 3.53
C TRP A 69 -13.45 5.27 3.95
N ARG A 70 -14.26 5.93 4.80
CA ARG A 70 -15.48 5.30 5.36
C ARG A 70 -16.71 5.47 4.47
N GLN A 71 -16.88 6.63 3.81
CA GLN A 71 -18.04 6.90 2.94
C GLN A 71 -17.74 6.75 1.44
N ALA A 72 -16.48 6.52 1.04
CA ALA A 72 -16.06 6.49 -0.36
C ALA A 72 -16.32 7.80 -1.12
N ILE A 73 -16.45 8.95 -0.44
CA ILE A 73 -16.68 10.26 -1.06
C ILE A 73 -15.40 11.10 -0.95
N PRO A 74 -14.88 11.68 -2.05
CA PRO A 74 -15.44 11.73 -3.41
C PRO A 74 -15.02 10.56 -4.31
N GLU A 75 -14.29 9.58 -3.78
CA GLU A 75 -13.68 8.48 -4.54
C GLU A 75 -14.65 7.71 -5.47
N MET A 76 -15.93 7.59 -5.09
CA MET A 76 -16.97 6.90 -5.87
C MET A 76 -17.31 7.60 -7.19
N PHE A 77 -16.95 8.87 -7.33
CA PHE A 77 -17.24 9.67 -8.53
C PHE A 77 -16.12 9.59 -9.58
N TYR A 78 -14.99 8.92 -9.28
CA TYR A 78 -13.95 8.68 -10.27
C TYR A 78 -14.46 7.72 -11.37
N PRO A 79 -14.14 7.94 -12.66
CA PRO A 79 -14.51 7.04 -13.74
C PRO A 79 -14.11 5.58 -13.48
N GLU A 80 -12.96 5.37 -12.86
CA GLU A 80 -12.42 4.06 -12.47
C GLU A 80 -13.30 3.32 -11.45
N ALA A 81 -14.13 4.02 -10.69
CA ALA A 81 -15.11 3.41 -9.79
C ALA A 81 -16.39 2.93 -10.52
N LEU A 82 -16.65 3.46 -11.71
CA LEU A 82 -17.91 3.28 -12.44
C LEU A 82 -17.79 2.36 -13.65
N VAL A 83 -16.57 2.17 -14.17
CA VAL A 83 -16.31 1.34 -15.35
C VAL A 83 -15.67 0.01 -14.92
N PRO A 84 -16.39 -1.12 -15.07
CA PRO A 84 -15.84 -2.44 -14.79
C PRO A 84 -14.58 -2.73 -15.60
N GLY A 85 -13.61 -3.43 -15.01
CA GLY A 85 -12.35 -3.77 -15.67
C GLY A 85 -11.30 -2.66 -15.65
N MET A 86 -11.62 -1.45 -15.17
CA MET A 86 -10.64 -0.40 -14.94
C MET A 86 -10.07 -0.49 -13.52
N ARG A 87 -8.74 -0.39 -13.41
CA ARG A 87 -8.03 -0.36 -12.12
C ARG A 87 -8.46 -1.50 -11.16
N GLU A 88 -8.19 -2.75 -11.54
CA GLU A 88 -8.56 -3.93 -10.76
C GLU A 88 -7.33 -4.79 -10.41
N ILE A 89 -7.31 -5.31 -9.20
CA ILE A 89 -6.34 -6.35 -8.82
C ILE A 89 -6.84 -7.67 -9.41
N ARG A 90 -6.30 -8.01 -10.57
CA ARG A 90 -6.71 -9.16 -11.37
C ARG A 90 -5.49 -9.94 -11.87
N GLY A 91 -5.61 -11.26 -11.90
CA GLY A 91 -4.53 -12.16 -12.30
C GLY A 91 -5.02 -13.60 -12.38
N ASN A 92 -4.48 -14.37 -13.34
CA ASN A 92 -4.80 -15.80 -13.51
C ASN A 92 -6.31 -16.12 -13.62
N GLY A 93 -7.09 -15.22 -14.23
CA GLY A 93 -8.54 -15.40 -14.39
C GLY A 93 -9.38 -15.01 -13.16
N GLU A 94 -8.76 -14.68 -12.02
CA GLU A 94 -9.44 -14.21 -10.82
C GLU A 94 -9.33 -12.70 -10.65
N THR A 95 -10.39 -12.08 -10.12
CA THR A 95 -10.43 -10.66 -9.75
C THR A 95 -10.64 -10.55 -8.25
N TRP A 96 -9.70 -9.92 -7.56
CA TRP A 96 -9.76 -9.76 -6.10
C TRP A 96 -10.61 -8.58 -5.69
N GLY A 97 -10.56 -7.50 -6.47
CA GLY A 97 -11.35 -6.30 -6.27
C GLY A 97 -10.84 -5.13 -7.10
N ASN A 98 -11.68 -4.10 -7.17
CA ASN A 98 -11.42 -2.79 -7.76
C ASN A 98 -10.57 -1.91 -6.84
N ILE A 99 -9.70 -1.07 -7.41
CA ILE A 99 -8.96 -0.05 -6.64
C ILE A 99 -9.88 1.13 -6.30
N PHE A 100 -10.72 1.58 -7.23
CA PHE A 100 -11.63 2.71 -7.02
C PHE A 100 -13.05 2.23 -6.70
N PRO A 101 -13.75 2.79 -5.71
CA PRO A 101 -13.28 3.88 -4.83
C PRO A 101 -12.23 3.37 -3.84
N ARG A 102 -11.19 4.18 -3.56
CA ARG A 102 -10.11 3.84 -2.62
C ARG A 102 -10.58 3.95 -1.15
N SER A 103 -11.56 3.14 -0.81
CA SER A 103 -12.25 3.11 0.48
C SER A 103 -12.03 1.78 1.20
N GLY A 104 -12.49 1.69 2.46
CA GLY A 104 -12.42 0.45 3.25
C GLY A 104 -13.42 -0.63 2.83
N ALA A 105 -14.45 -0.28 2.04
CA ALA A 105 -15.49 -1.22 1.62
C ALA A 105 -15.05 -2.00 0.36
N VAL A 106 -14.96 -3.33 0.47
CA VAL A 106 -14.52 -4.22 -0.61
C VAL A 106 -15.57 -5.31 -0.83
N THR A 107 -15.97 -5.53 -2.07
CA THR A 107 -16.83 -6.65 -2.46
C THR A 107 -16.02 -7.92 -2.66
N GLN A 108 -15.64 -8.57 -1.56
CA GLN A 108 -14.87 -9.81 -1.56
C GLN A 108 -15.24 -10.67 -0.35
N VAL A 109 -15.49 -11.97 -0.61
CA VAL A 109 -15.88 -12.97 0.41
C VAL A 109 -14.65 -13.48 1.16
N ASP A 110 -13.52 -13.61 0.46
CA ASP A 110 -12.26 -14.04 1.07
C ASP A 110 -11.62 -12.88 1.85
N ASP A 111 -11.43 -13.08 3.15
CA ASP A 111 -10.96 -12.02 4.05
C ASP A 111 -9.51 -11.58 3.76
N TYR A 112 -8.66 -12.49 3.29
CA TYR A 112 -7.29 -12.18 2.87
C TYR A 112 -7.32 -11.32 1.60
N LYS A 113 -8.10 -11.72 0.59
CA LYS A 113 -8.24 -10.94 -0.67
C LYS A 113 -8.83 -9.56 -0.39
N ALA A 114 -9.85 -9.45 0.48
CA ALA A 114 -10.44 -8.18 0.87
C ALA A 114 -9.43 -7.25 1.57
N SER A 115 -8.62 -7.82 2.46
CA SER A 115 -7.57 -7.10 3.18
C SER A 115 -6.44 -6.65 2.24
N ALA A 116 -6.02 -7.52 1.31
CA ALA A 116 -5.00 -7.22 0.31
C ALA A 116 -5.42 -6.06 -0.61
N VAL A 117 -6.67 -6.08 -1.11
CA VAL A 117 -7.24 -4.97 -1.90
C VAL A 117 -7.23 -3.67 -1.09
N SER A 118 -7.66 -3.72 0.17
CA SER A 118 -7.73 -2.53 1.04
C SER A 118 -6.35 -1.92 1.28
N VAL A 119 -5.33 -2.74 1.55
CA VAL A 119 -3.96 -2.26 1.76
C VAL A 119 -3.36 -1.72 0.46
N HIS A 120 -3.67 -2.33 -0.69
CA HIS A 120 -3.24 -1.83 -1.98
C HIS A 120 -3.86 -0.47 -2.33
N ARG A 121 -5.14 -0.25 -2.01
CA ARG A 121 -5.80 1.07 -2.14
C ARG A 121 -5.08 2.15 -1.35
N VAL A 122 -4.62 1.82 -0.13
CA VAL A 122 -3.82 2.73 0.68
C VAL A 122 -2.47 3.02 0.04
N ALA A 123 -1.75 2.00 -0.44
CA ALA A 123 -0.49 2.22 -1.15
C ALA A 123 -0.66 3.07 -2.42
N ASP A 124 -1.77 2.90 -3.14
CA ASP A 124 -2.09 3.67 -4.34
C ASP A 124 -2.12 5.18 -4.04
N PHE A 125 -2.96 5.63 -3.09
CA PHE A 125 -3.04 7.07 -2.82
C PHE A 125 -1.83 7.60 -2.03
N LEU A 126 -1.22 6.80 -1.15
CA LEU A 126 -0.02 7.21 -0.39
C LEU A 126 1.16 7.56 -1.29
N THR A 127 1.24 6.90 -2.44
CA THR A 127 2.32 7.10 -3.42
C THR A 127 1.95 8.09 -4.51
N ARG A 128 0.84 8.83 -4.34
CA ARG A 128 0.40 9.94 -5.19
C ARG A 128 0.27 11.22 -4.37
N MET A 129 0.36 12.35 -5.05
CA MET A 129 0.14 13.67 -4.44
C MET A 129 -1.33 14.09 -4.57
N ALA A 130 -1.78 14.93 -3.64
CA ALA A 130 -3.08 15.61 -3.72
C ALA A 130 -4.30 14.69 -3.91
N GLN A 131 -4.29 13.51 -3.29
CA GLN A 131 -5.45 12.61 -3.28
C GLN A 131 -6.46 13.07 -2.21
N PRO A 132 -7.77 12.81 -2.36
CA PRO A 132 -8.80 13.33 -1.47
C PRO A 132 -8.91 12.52 -0.16
N HIS A 133 -7.79 12.25 0.50
CA HIS A 133 -7.67 11.47 1.73
C HIS A 133 -6.97 12.30 2.82
N ILE A 134 -7.12 11.91 4.09
CA ILE A 134 -6.32 12.47 5.19
C ILE A 134 -5.07 11.62 5.38
N TYR A 135 -3.97 12.03 4.74
CA TYR A 135 -2.72 11.27 4.72
C TYR A 135 -1.49 12.16 4.60
N LEU A 136 -0.33 11.59 4.92
CA LEU A 136 0.97 12.14 4.57
C LEU A 136 1.43 11.47 3.27
N PRO A 137 1.63 12.22 2.17
CA PRO A 137 2.09 11.62 0.92
C PRO A 137 3.55 11.16 1.03
N THR A 138 3.81 9.97 0.50
CA THR A 138 5.17 9.43 0.31
C THR A 138 5.74 9.76 -1.07
N ALA A 139 4.88 10.21 -2.00
CA ALA A 139 5.32 10.76 -3.27
C ALA A 139 6.21 11.99 -3.02
N LYS A 140 7.41 11.99 -3.62
CA LYS A 140 8.27 13.18 -3.68
C LYS A 140 8.35 13.59 -5.14
N GLN A 141 8.15 14.88 -5.41
CA GLN A 141 8.38 15.41 -6.76
C GLN A 141 9.84 15.21 -7.15
N GLU A 142 10.05 14.83 -8.40
CA GLU A 142 11.35 14.63 -9.05
C GLU A 142 12.13 15.94 -9.30
N GLN A 143 11.95 16.97 -8.48
CA GLN A 143 12.64 18.24 -8.72
C GLN A 143 14.11 18.13 -8.30
N GLY A 144 14.99 18.12 -9.31
CA GLY A 144 16.45 18.20 -9.12
C GLY A 144 17.06 16.89 -8.61
N GLN A 145 16.80 15.79 -9.32
CA GLN A 145 17.34 14.46 -9.01
C GLN A 145 18.87 14.44 -9.13
N ASN A 146 19.54 14.92 -8.08
CA ASN A 146 20.99 14.84 -7.89
C ASN A 146 21.38 13.39 -7.57
N GLY A 147 21.16 12.48 -8.52
CA GLY A 147 21.48 11.06 -8.39
C GLY A 147 20.49 10.25 -7.55
N HIS A 148 19.23 10.66 -7.45
CA HIS A 148 18.19 9.94 -6.72
C HIS A 148 16.91 9.87 -7.56
N TRP A 149 16.48 8.66 -7.89
CA TRP A 149 15.25 8.41 -8.64
C TRP A 149 14.29 7.65 -7.74
N TYR A 150 13.14 8.26 -7.49
CA TYR A 150 12.10 7.66 -6.69
C TYR A 150 11.19 6.78 -7.55
N PRO A 151 10.63 5.70 -7.00
CA PRO A 151 9.72 4.84 -7.74
C PRO A 151 8.42 5.56 -8.10
N ASP A 152 7.91 5.27 -9.30
CA ASP A 152 6.59 5.70 -9.77
C ASP A 152 5.47 5.23 -8.84
N PRO A 153 4.33 5.96 -8.79
CA PRO A 153 3.19 5.59 -7.95
C PRO A 153 2.81 4.11 -8.06
N VAL A 154 2.30 3.55 -6.96
CA VAL A 154 1.91 2.14 -6.93
C VAL A 154 0.80 1.87 -7.92
N GLN A 155 1.01 0.88 -8.78
CA GLN A 155 0.07 0.46 -9.81
C GLN A 155 -0.07 -1.06 -9.78
N GLU A 156 -1.31 -1.54 -9.78
CA GLU A 156 -1.65 -2.97 -9.77
C GLU A 156 -1.08 -3.72 -10.98
N GLY A 157 -0.65 -4.97 -10.79
CA GLY A 157 -0.11 -5.82 -11.86
C GLY A 157 1.34 -5.53 -12.28
N GLU A 158 1.97 -4.46 -11.78
CA GLU A 158 3.34 -4.08 -12.17
C GLU A 158 4.43 -4.67 -11.24
N VAL A 159 5.06 -5.78 -11.66
CA VAL A 159 6.13 -6.45 -10.90
C VAL A 159 7.36 -5.56 -10.66
N GLY A 160 7.63 -4.65 -11.60
CA GLY A 160 8.76 -3.72 -11.54
C GLY A 160 8.52 -2.48 -10.67
N ASN A 161 7.31 -2.30 -10.14
CA ASN A 161 6.90 -1.10 -9.43
C ASN A 161 6.91 -1.29 -7.89
N HIS A 162 6.42 -2.43 -7.42
CA HIS A 162 6.37 -2.74 -5.99
C HIS A 162 6.22 -4.26 -5.75
N LYS A 163 6.45 -4.68 -4.50
CA LYS A 163 6.14 -6.03 -4.01
C LYS A 163 5.63 -5.97 -2.58
N TRP A 164 4.83 -6.96 -2.22
CA TRP A 164 4.28 -7.16 -0.89
C TRP A 164 4.97 -8.35 -0.23
N GLN A 165 5.31 -8.20 1.05
CA GLN A 165 5.72 -9.32 1.90
C GLN A 165 4.73 -9.46 3.03
N GLN A 166 4.06 -10.61 3.12
CA GLN A 166 3.16 -10.89 4.24
C GLN A 166 3.95 -11.04 5.54
N LEU A 167 3.51 -10.33 6.58
CA LEU A 167 4.07 -10.37 7.93
C LEU A 167 3.13 -11.09 8.92
N HIS A 168 1.82 -10.96 8.73
CA HIS A 168 0.78 -11.57 9.58
C HIS A 168 -0.38 -12.06 8.70
N PRO A 169 -1.02 -13.22 9.00
CA PRO A 169 -0.87 -14.07 10.20
C PRO A 169 0.38 -14.97 10.20
N GLN A 170 0.91 -15.30 9.03
CA GLN A 170 2.14 -16.06 8.89
C GLN A 170 3.18 -15.25 8.10
N LEU A 171 4.41 -15.17 8.61
CA LEU A 171 5.49 -14.47 7.93
C LEU A 171 5.88 -15.22 6.64
N SER A 172 5.83 -14.51 5.52
CA SER A 172 6.39 -14.98 4.25
C SER A 172 7.88 -14.61 4.15
N GLN A 173 8.70 -15.56 3.69
CA GLN A 173 10.12 -15.33 3.36
C GLN A 173 10.31 -14.81 1.93
N SER A 174 9.24 -14.73 1.14
CA SER A 174 9.26 -14.23 -0.23
C SER A 174 8.35 -13.01 -0.38
N CYS A 175 8.61 -12.23 -1.43
CA CYS A 175 7.78 -11.10 -1.82
C CYS A 175 7.03 -11.42 -3.13
N SER A 176 5.78 -11.00 -3.21
CA SER A 176 4.86 -11.23 -4.35
C SER A 176 4.19 -9.93 -4.76
N ILE A 177 3.53 -9.92 -5.92
CA ILE A 177 2.52 -8.90 -6.25
C ILE A 177 1.14 -9.52 -6.08
N PHE A 178 0.12 -8.70 -5.86
CA PHE A 178 -1.26 -9.18 -5.89
C PHE A 178 -1.78 -9.23 -7.33
N PRO A 179 -2.62 -10.24 -7.68
CA PRO A 179 -2.96 -11.43 -6.91
C PRO A 179 -1.79 -12.39 -6.64
N ASP A 180 -1.69 -12.89 -5.42
CA ASP A 180 -0.79 -13.99 -5.04
C ASP A 180 -1.53 -15.21 -4.51
N THR A 181 -0.82 -16.22 -4.01
CA THR A 181 -1.45 -17.38 -3.38
C THR A 181 -1.78 -17.04 -1.91
N PRO A 182 -3.05 -17.07 -1.50
CA PRO A 182 -3.40 -16.83 -0.10
C PRO A 182 -2.67 -17.78 0.85
N PRO A 183 -2.33 -17.34 2.07
CA PRO A 183 -1.67 -18.19 3.05
C PRO A 183 -2.56 -19.37 3.46
N ALA A 184 -1.95 -20.49 3.85
CA ALA A 184 -2.69 -21.67 4.33
C ALA A 184 -3.49 -21.38 5.61
N GLN A 185 -3.00 -20.45 6.44
CA GLN A 185 -3.68 -20.01 7.65
C GLN A 185 -4.20 -18.58 7.47
N LEU A 186 -5.51 -18.40 7.65
CA LEU A 186 -6.15 -17.09 7.71
C LEU A 186 -6.09 -16.52 9.13
N SER A 187 -6.26 -15.21 9.24
CA SER A 187 -6.21 -14.52 10.52
C SER A 187 -7.50 -14.75 11.31
N GLU A 188 -7.41 -15.22 12.55
CA GLU A 188 -8.58 -15.50 13.40
C GLU A 188 -9.42 -14.25 13.70
N ASN A 189 -8.77 -13.09 13.77
CA ASN A 189 -9.40 -11.80 14.03
C ASN A 189 -9.53 -10.92 12.77
N GLY A 190 -9.27 -11.49 11.59
CA GLY A 190 -9.31 -10.78 10.30
C GLY A 190 -8.27 -9.66 10.14
N SER A 191 -7.24 -9.63 10.99
CA SER A 191 -6.14 -8.65 10.91
C SER A 191 -4.98 -9.21 10.11
N TYR A 192 -4.46 -8.44 9.16
CA TYR A 192 -3.34 -8.82 8.31
C TYR A 192 -2.31 -7.69 8.28
N ALA A 193 -1.06 -8.04 8.01
CA ALA A 193 0.01 -7.08 7.90
C ALA A 193 0.93 -7.45 6.73
N TRP A 194 1.32 -6.44 5.96
CA TRP A 194 2.29 -6.58 4.88
C TRP A 194 3.34 -5.48 4.95
N ALA A 195 4.56 -5.79 4.52
CA ALA A 195 5.56 -4.81 4.17
C ALA A 195 5.47 -4.50 2.66
N LEU A 196 5.47 -3.21 2.32
CA LEU A 196 5.53 -2.72 0.94
C LEU A 196 6.98 -2.42 0.56
N TRP A 197 7.49 -3.16 -0.42
CA TRP A 197 8.81 -2.99 -1.00
C TRP A 197 8.71 -2.25 -2.33
N ARG A 198 9.51 -1.20 -2.51
CA ARG A 198 9.56 -0.42 -3.76
C ARG A 198 11.00 -0.31 -4.27
N PRO A 199 11.24 -0.28 -5.58
CA PRO A 199 12.58 -0.21 -6.16
C PRO A 199 13.07 1.23 -6.19
N TYR A 200 13.95 1.57 -5.25
CA TYR A 200 14.64 2.85 -5.26
C TYR A 200 15.91 2.75 -6.10
N LYS A 201 16.20 3.79 -6.87
CA LYS A 201 17.49 3.93 -7.56
C LYS A 201 18.19 5.17 -7.03
N CYS A 202 19.48 5.05 -6.74
CA CYS A 202 20.30 6.17 -6.28
C CYS A 202 21.77 5.92 -6.65
N CYS A 203 22.56 7.00 -6.71
CA CYS A 203 23.98 6.92 -6.93
C CYS A 203 24.77 7.46 -5.73
N LYS A 204 25.96 6.88 -5.50
CA LYS A 204 26.92 7.44 -4.55
C LYS A 204 27.35 8.84 -5.01
N ARG A 205 27.22 9.83 -4.13
CA ARG A 205 27.73 11.18 -4.39
C ARG A 205 29.26 11.15 -4.52
N ARG A 206 29.80 11.50 -5.70
CA ARG A 206 31.24 11.62 -5.97
C ARG A 206 31.72 13.06 -6.23
N GLY A 207 30.83 14.05 -6.17
CA GLY A 207 31.15 15.45 -6.44
C GLY A 207 30.07 16.41 -5.90
N GLN A 208 30.22 17.69 -6.23
CA GLN A 208 29.28 18.73 -5.79
C GLN A 208 28.00 18.76 -6.63
N THR A 209 28.14 18.62 -7.96
CA THR A 209 27.06 18.70 -8.95
C THR A 209 26.86 17.35 -9.63
N PHE A 210 25.59 16.95 -9.79
CA PHE A 210 25.25 15.80 -10.63
C PHE A 210 25.35 16.20 -12.10
N LEU A 211 26.10 15.42 -12.89
CA LEU A 211 26.30 15.71 -14.31
C LEU A 211 25.33 14.91 -15.18
N TYR A 212 25.40 13.58 -15.12
CA TYR A 212 24.51 12.67 -15.84
C TYR A 212 24.52 11.26 -15.22
N SER A 213 23.52 10.45 -15.57
CA SER A 213 23.48 9.00 -15.31
C SER A 213 23.36 8.25 -16.64
N VAL A 214 23.78 6.99 -16.65
CA VAL A 214 23.56 6.06 -17.76
C VAL A 214 22.84 4.86 -17.18
N ASP A 215 21.59 4.68 -17.59
CA ASP A 215 20.80 3.51 -17.24
C ASP A 215 20.96 2.47 -18.35
N TRP A 216 21.50 1.31 -17.99
CA TRP A 216 21.56 0.16 -18.87
C TRP A 216 20.27 -0.64 -18.69
N SER A 217 19.37 -0.59 -19.66
CA SER A 217 18.22 -1.50 -19.71
C SER A 217 18.69 -2.84 -20.27
N ASN A 218 18.54 -3.92 -19.50
CA ASN A 218 18.55 -5.29 -20.03
C ASN A 218 17.12 -5.71 -20.35
#